data_AF-A0AAU5UEI3-F1
#
_entry.id   AF-A0AAU5UEI3-F1
#
_cell.length_a   1.000
_cell.length_b   1.000
_cell.length_c   1.000
_cell.angle_alpha   90.00
_cell.angle_beta   90.00
_cell.angle_gamma   90.00
#
_symmetry.space_group_name_H-M   'P 1'
#
loop_
_entity.id
_entity.type
_entity.pdbx_description
1 polymer ?
#
loop_
_entity_poly.entity_id
_entity_poly.type
_entity_poly.pdbx_seq_one_letter_code
_entity_poly.pdbx_strand_id
1 'polypeptide(L)'
;MTTRLTVATLNTRGLPLKGTRISERFAAIAAELNSSDVDVVCLQEVFDHYHLRLLRSRMPSFPHVAHRQSPAGPRDGLVTLSRQPFSDTAYTRLPQPSRHSNLPARACLNALHSGMLTVRLTDSCVSVLNVHPTANTDGDWSEHNRFRQLQSTQLAALADLVDADNSPSVVCGDFNVARISTLHQTLHQ
;
A
#
# COMPACT_ATOMS: atom_id res chain seq x y z
N MET A 1 12.06 -23.17 -15.46
CA MET A 1 12.13 -23.08 -13.99
C MET A 1 11.08 -22.07 -13.56
N THR A 2 10.13 -22.45 -12.72
CA THR A 2 9.15 -21.52 -12.13
C THR A 2 9.86 -20.68 -11.08
N THR A 3 10.11 -19.42 -11.37
CA THR A 3 10.69 -18.47 -10.42
C THR A 3 9.63 -18.17 -9.37
N ARG A 4 9.82 -18.66 -8.14
CA ARG A 4 8.96 -18.33 -7.00
C ARG A 4 9.28 -16.90 -6.56
N LEU A 5 8.24 -16.09 -6.37
CA LEU A 5 8.35 -14.74 -5.81
C LEU A 5 7.63 -14.70 -4.46
N THR A 6 8.34 -14.32 -3.39
CA THR A 6 7.76 -14.14 -2.06
C THR A 6 7.56 -12.64 -1.80
N VAL A 7 6.29 -12.22 -1.66
CA VAL A 7 5.91 -10.83 -1.40
C VAL A 7 5.34 -10.71 0.01
N ALA A 8 5.83 -9.75 0.79
CA ALA A 8 5.24 -9.37 2.07
C ALA A 8 4.59 -7.98 1.98
N THR A 9 3.49 -7.79 2.70
CA THR A 9 2.87 -6.48 2.88
C THR A 9 2.66 -6.19 4.37
N LEU A 10 2.91 -4.95 4.78
CA LEU A 10 2.77 -4.52 6.16
C LEU A 10 2.43 -3.03 6.28
N ASN A 11 1.32 -2.73 6.93
CA ASN A 11 1.05 -1.39 7.44
C ASN A 11 1.94 -1.15 8.68
N THR A 12 2.86 -0.18 8.58
CA THR A 12 3.86 0.07 9.63
C THR A 12 3.31 0.84 10.83
N ARG A 13 2.07 1.33 10.74
CA ARG A 13 1.44 2.22 11.72
C ARG A 13 2.36 3.40 12.04
N GLY A 14 2.83 4.11 11.02
CA GLY A 14 3.93 5.06 11.16
C GLY A 14 3.54 6.42 11.75
N LEU A 15 2.35 6.59 12.33
CA LEU A 15 1.93 7.89 12.87
C LEU A 15 2.97 8.42 13.88
N PRO A 16 3.51 9.65 13.69
CA PRO A 16 4.59 10.21 14.51
C PRO A 16 4.05 10.77 15.83
N LEU A 17 3.31 9.94 16.58
CA LEU A 17 2.79 10.29 17.90
C LEU A 17 3.90 10.11 18.95
N LYS A 18 3.89 11.00 19.96
CA LYS A 18 4.80 10.87 21.12
C LYS A 18 4.60 9.51 21.79
N GLY A 19 5.70 8.86 22.17
CA GLY A 19 5.67 7.57 22.88
C GLY A 19 5.50 6.32 22.01
N THR A 20 5.45 6.44 20.67
CA THR A 20 5.24 5.29 19.76
C THR A 20 6.47 4.41 19.55
N ARG A 21 7.63 4.79 20.11
CA ARG A 21 8.93 4.10 19.96
C ARG A 21 9.24 3.78 18.48
N ILE A 22 8.91 4.72 17.59
CA ILE A 22 8.89 4.50 16.14
C ILE A 22 10.21 3.95 15.60
N SER A 23 11.35 4.45 16.07
CA SER A 23 12.66 4.00 15.61
C SER A 23 12.93 2.54 15.98
N GLU A 24 12.48 2.10 17.15
CA GLU A 24 12.65 0.73 17.63
C GLU A 24 11.70 -0.22 16.91
N ARG A 25 10.45 0.19 16.68
CA ARG A 25 9.50 -0.59 15.87
C ARG A 25 10.03 -0.77 14.45
N PHE A 26 10.51 0.30 13.84
CA PHE A 26 11.09 0.26 12.49
C PHE A 26 12.37 -0.58 12.45
N ALA A 27 13.19 -0.58 13.51
CA ALA A 27 14.34 -1.46 13.62
C ALA A 27 13.92 -2.94 13.71
N ALA A 28 12.91 -3.26 14.51
CA ALA A 28 12.40 -4.63 14.64
C ALA A 28 11.79 -5.14 13.34
N ILE A 29 10.96 -4.32 12.67
CA ILE A 29 10.38 -4.63 11.35
C ILE A 29 11.50 -4.88 10.33
N ALA A 30 12.50 -3.99 10.26
CA ALA A 30 13.62 -4.13 9.34
C ALA A 30 14.45 -5.39 9.61
N ALA A 31 14.70 -5.72 10.88
CA ALA A 31 15.44 -6.92 11.26
C ALA A 31 14.72 -8.19 10.79
N GLU A 32 13.43 -8.32 11.08
CA GLU A 32 12.60 -9.47 10.67
C GLU A 32 12.58 -9.65 9.15
N LEU A 33 12.35 -8.55 8.41
CA LEU A 33 12.29 -8.58 6.95
C LEU A 33 13.65 -8.90 6.30
N ASN A 34 14.77 -8.45 6.89
CA ASN A 34 16.09 -8.82 6.37
C ASN A 34 16.42 -10.30 6.56
N SER A 35 15.99 -10.88 7.69
CA SER A 35 16.26 -12.29 7.99
C SER A 35 15.34 -13.27 7.28
N SER A 36 14.25 -12.79 6.66
CA SER A 36 13.30 -13.64 5.95
C SER A 36 13.75 -13.97 4.52
N ASP A 37 13.01 -14.84 3.85
CA ASP A 37 13.14 -15.20 2.44
C ASP A 37 12.26 -14.32 1.52
N VAL A 38 11.79 -13.17 2.01
CA VAL A 38 10.97 -12.23 1.24
C VAL A 38 11.81 -11.53 0.18
N ASP A 39 11.31 -11.49 -1.05
CA ASP A 39 11.94 -10.82 -2.18
C ASP A 39 11.51 -9.36 -2.30
N VAL A 40 10.22 -9.09 -2.06
CA VAL A 40 9.59 -7.77 -2.19
C VAL A 40 8.76 -7.45 -0.96
N VAL A 41 8.95 -6.24 -0.40
CA VAL A 41 8.21 -5.73 0.76
C VAL A 41 7.41 -4.52 0.35
N CYS A 42 6.10 -4.58 0.54
CA CYS A 42 5.16 -3.47 0.35
C CYS A 42 4.77 -2.89 1.71
N LEU A 43 5.14 -1.64 1.96
CA LEU A 43 4.86 -0.95 3.21
C LEU A 43 3.82 0.15 3.01
N GLN A 44 2.93 0.28 3.99
CA GLN A 44 1.99 1.40 4.12
C GLN A 44 2.29 2.20 5.40
N GLU A 45 1.74 3.41 5.47
CA GLU A 45 1.92 4.36 6.58
C GLU A 45 3.38 4.81 6.85
N VAL A 46 4.25 4.79 5.83
CA VAL A 46 5.57 5.42 5.93
C VAL A 46 5.43 6.93 5.70
N PHE A 47 4.97 7.66 6.71
CA PHE A 47 4.46 9.02 6.53
C PHE A 47 5.50 10.12 6.24
N ASP A 48 6.77 9.92 6.60
CA ASP A 48 7.78 10.97 6.46
C ASP A 48 9.15 10.46 5.98
N HIS A 49 10.01 11.41 5.61
CA HIS A 49 11.38 11.11 5.17
C HIS A 49 12.27 10.52 6.28
N TYR A 50 11.95 10.75 7.56
CA TYR A 50 12.66 10.16 8.67
C TYR A 50 12.36 8.65 8.76
N HIS A 51 11.10 8.25 8.65
CA HIS A 51 10.65 6.86 8.57
C HIS A 51 11.30 6.13 7.40
N LEU A 52 11.27 6.73 6.20
CA LEU A 52 11.90 6.16 5.02
C LEU A 52 13.40 5.97 5.22
N ARG A 53 14.10 6.97 5.78
CA ARG A 53 15.53 6.89 6.05
C ARG A 53 15.86 5.78 7.05
N LEU A 54 15.08 5.64 8.12
CA LEU A 54 15.27 4.57 9.10
C LEU A 54 15.14 3.19 8.45
N LEU A 55 14.08 2.94 7.68
CA LEU A 55 13.90 1.67 6.96
C LEU A 55 15.08 1.39 6.04
N ARG A 56 15.44 2.34 5.16
CA ARG A 56 16.54 2.19 4.20
C ARG A 56 17.86 1.88 4.89
N SER A 57 18.19 2.59 5.96
CA SER A 57 19.44 2.38 6.71
C SER A 57 19.53 1.03 7.39
N ARG A 58 18.38 0.40 7.69
CA ARG A 58 18.30 -0.88 8.41
C ARG A 58 17.89 -2.05 7.54
N MET A 59 17.63 -1.86 6.25
CA MET A 59 17.23 -2.91 5.31
C MET A 59 18.22 -3.03 4.14
N PRO A 60 19.52 -3.27 4.38
CA PRO A 60 20.52 -3.33 3.31
C PRO A 60 20.27 -4.49 2.33
N SER A 61 19.56 -5.54 2.74
CA SER A 61 19.18 -6.66 1.87
C SER A 61 18.20 -6.24 0.76
N PHE A 62 17.54 -5.09 0.89
CA PHE A 62 16.58 -4.56 -0.08
C PHE A 62 17.09 -3.23 -0.68
N PRO A 63 18.11 -3.27 -1.56
CA PRO A 63 18.75 -2.05 -2.07
C PRO A 63 17.85 -1.24 -3.01
N HIS A 64 16.83 -1.86 -3.60
CA HIS A 64 15.93 -1.20 -4.55
C HIS A 64 14.69 -0.68 -3.82
N VAL A 65 14.46 0.62 -3.89
CA VAL A 65 13.37 1.29 -3.16
C VAL A 65 12.58 2.17 -4.12
N ALA A 66 11.29 1.90 -4.22
CA ALA A 66 10.33 2.68 -4.99
C ALA A 66 9.37 3.41 -4.06
N HIS A 67 9.12 4.68 -4.36
CA HIS A 67 8.03 5.44 -3.77
C HIS A 67 7.76 6.68 -4.64
N ARG A 68 6.54 7.21 -4.56
CA ARG A 68 6.25 8.54 -5.11
C ARG A 68 6.70 9.59 -4.10
N GLN A 69 7.51 10.55 -4.54
CA GLN A 69 7.93 11.66 -3.68
C GLN A 69 6.77 12.63 -3.42
N SER A 70 6.75 13.18 -2.20
CA SER A 70 5.92 14.32 -1.81
C SER A 70 6.68 15.17 -0.77
N PRO A 71 6.25 16.41 -0.47
CA PRO A 71 6.97 17.27 0.47
C PRO A 71 7.17 16.64 1.86
N ALA A 72 6.16 15.94 2.38
CA ALA A 72 6.23 15.35 3.73
C ALA A 72 6.99 14.02 3.77
N GLY A 73 6.98 13.25 2.68
CA GLY A 73 7.49 11.88 2.66
C GLY A 73 7.01 11.11 1.42
N PRO A 74 7.04 9.76 1.46
CA PRO A 74 6.32 8.93 0.48
C PRO A 74 4.85 9.34 0.36
N ARG A 75 4.39 9.57 -0.87
CA ARG A 75 2.99 9.89 -1.13
C ARG A 75 2.12 8.71 -0.67
N ASP A 76 1.07 9.02 0.10
CA ASP A 76 0.15 8.05 0.69
C ASP A 76 0.81 7.04 1.66
N GLY A 77 2.06 7.32 2.07
CA GLY A 77 2.84 6.42 2.92
C GLY A 77 3.25 5.12 2.25
N LEU A 78 3.14 5.02 0.92
CA LEU A 78 3.45 3.81 0.15
C LEU A 78 4.93 3.73 -0.21
N VAL A 79 5.56 2.62 0.19
CA VAL A 79 6.96 2.31 -0.15
C VAL A 79 7.05 0.84 -0.54
N THR A 80 7.73 0.55 -1.64
CA THR A 80 8.06 -0.83 -2.04
C THR A 80 9.57 -1.01 -2.03
N LEU A 81 10.07 -2.00 -1.30
CA LEU A 81 11.47 -2.38 -1.25
C LEU A 81 11.67 -3.75 -1.89
N SER A 82 12.77 -3.96 -2.59
CA SER A 82 13.05 -5.21 -3.31
C SER A 82 14.51 -5.60 -3.27
N ARG A 83 14.77 -6.91 -3.25
CA ARG A 83 16.10 -7.50 -3.48
C ARG A 83 16.52 -7.45 -4.95
N GLN A 84 15.55 -7.41 -5.86
CA GLN A 84 15.74 -7.36 -7.32
C GLN A 84 15.47 -5.95 -7.85
N PRO A 85 16.13 -5.53 -8.94
CA PRO A 85 15.90 -4.23 -9.54
C PRO A 85 14.49 -4.09 -10.13
N PHE A 86 14.01 -2.84 -10.16
CA PHE A 86 12.78 -2.47 -10.84
C PHE A 86 13.10 -2.06 -12.28
N SER A 87 12.31 -2.54 -13.24
CA SER A 87 12.35 -2.09 -14.63
C SER A 87 11.44 -0.88 -14.86
N ASP A 88 10.38 -0.76 -14.06
CA ASP A 88 9.46 0.39 -14.10
C ASP A 88 8.81 0.64 -12.73
N THR A 89 8.40 1.88 -12.49
CA THR A 89 7.68 2.31 -11.30
C THR A 89 6.64 3.37 -11.64
N ALA A 90 5.39 3.15 -11.24
CA ALA A 90 4.29 4.07 -11.50
C ALA A 90 3.48 4.35 -10.22
N TYR A 91 2.90 5.55 -10.14
CA TYR A 91 1.96 5.91 -9.09
C TYR A 91 0.65 6.36 -9.70
N THR A 92 -0.42 5.62 -9.40
CA THR A 92 -1.77 5.90 -9.88
C THR A 92 -2.63 6.38 -8.73
N ARG A 93 -3.32 7.51 -8.91
CA ARG A 93 -4.26 8.01 -7.90
C ARG A 93 -5.53 7.16 -7.94
N LEU A 94 -6.05 6.83 -6.76
CA LEU A 94 -7.32 6.15 -6.65
C LEU A 94 -8.49 7.12 -6.85
N PRO A 95 -9.67 6.63 -7.27
CA PRO A 95 -10.90 7.40 -7.33
C PRO A 95 -11.13 8.21 -6.05
N GLN A 96 -11.59 9.44 -6.24
CA GLN A 96 -11.81 10.41 -5.18
C GLN A 96 -13.28 10.40 -4.74
N PRO A 97 -13.58 10.77 -3.50
CA PRO A 97 -14.96 10.94 -3.07
C PRO A 97 -15.69 11.98 -3.92
N SER A 98 -16.97 11.73 -4.18
CA SER A 98 -17.81 12.70 -4.87
C SER A 98 -17.98 13.96 -4.00
N ARG A 99 -18.24 15.10 -4.65
CA ARG A 99 -18.52 16.37 -3.95
C ARG A 99 -19.74 16.29 -3.03
N HIS A 100 -20.63 15.35 -3.27
CA HIS A 100 -21.85 15.11 -2.50
C HIS A 100 -21.72 13.94 -1.52
N SER A 101 -20.50 13.44 -1.28
CA SER A 101 -20.29 12.37 -0.33
C SER A 101 -20.57 12.81 1.10
N ASN A 102 -21.16 11.93 1.91
CA ASN A 102 -21.42 12.15 3.34
C ASN A 102 -20.19 11.82 4.22
N LEU A 103 -19.01 11.76 3.61
CA LEU A 103 -17.78 11.37 4.29
C LEU A 103 -17.27 12.51 5.19
N PRO A 104 -16.61 12.18 6.31
CA PRO A 104 -15.95 13.19 7.13
C PRO A 104 -14.92 13.98 6.32
N ALA A 105 -14.81 15.29 6.56
CA ALA A 105 -13.86 16.15 5.85
C ALA A 105 -12.40 15.61 5.89
N ARG A 106 -12.00 15.03 7.03
CA ARG A 106 -10.69 14.38 7.17
C ARG A 106 -10.52 13.18 6.24
N ALA A 107 -11.55 12.35 6.08
CA ALA A 107 -11.52 11.22 5.15
C ALA A 107 -11.43 11.71 3.70
N CYS A 108 -12.17 12.77 3.35
CA CYS A 108 -12.07 13.39 2.02
C CYS A 108 -10.66 13.94 1.75
N LEU A 109 -10.05 14.62 2.72
CA LEU A 109 -8.70 15.13 2.61
C LEU A 109 -7.67 14.00 2.44
N ASN A 110 -7.78 12.94 3.24
CA ASN A 110 -6.90 11.78 3.13
C ASN A 110 -7.04 11.10 1.76
N ALA A 111 -8.26 10.97 1.24
CA ALA A 111 -8.52 10.36 -0.06
C ALA A 111 -7.81 11.08 -1.22
N LEU A 112 -7.55 12.39 -1.13
CA LEU A 112 -6.78 13.15 -2.13
C LEU A 112 -5.35 12.63 -2.33
N HIS A 113 -4.85 11.96 -1.29
CA HIS A 113 -3.53 11.35 -1.31
C HIS A 113 -3.60 9.88 -1.72
N SER A 114 -4.70 9.18 -1.44
CA SER A 114 -4.89 7.76 -1.72
C SER A 114 -4.51 7.37 -3.15
N GLY A 115 -3.67 6.35 -3.25
CA GLY A 115 -3.19 5.86 -4.51
C GLY A 115 -2.68 4.44 -4.43
N MET A 116 -1.98 4.07 -5.49
CA MET A 116 -1.34 2.79 -5.66
C MET A 116 0.04 3.01 -6.24
N LEU A 117 1.02 2.29 -5.69
CA LEU A 117 2.38 2.23 -6.19
C LEU A 117 2.59 0.90 -6.90
N THR A 118 2.76 0.96 -8.22
CA THR A 118 3.08 -0.19 -9.07
C THR A 118 4.59 -0.23 -9.28
N VAL A 119 5.20 -1.39 -9.10
CA VAL A 119 6.59 -1.65 -9.51
C VAL A 119 6.63 -2.87 -10.40
N ARG A 120 7.45 -2.85 -11.45
CA ARG A 120 7.71 -4.00 -12.30
C ARG A 120 9.11 -4.53 -12.02
N LEU A 121 9.21 -5.82 -11.73
CA LEU A 121 10.50 -6.47 -11.46
C LEU A 121 11.21 -6.81 -12.79
N THR A 122 12.51 -6.56 -12.87
CA THR A 122 13.30 -6.81 -14.09
C THR A 122 13.37 -8.29 -14.45
N ASP A 123 13.60 -9.17 -13.46
CA ASP A 123 13.96 -10.57 -13.72
C ASP A 123 12.74 -11.49 -13.86
N SER A 124 11.63 -11.17 -13.21
CA SER A 124 10.41 -12.00 -13.20
C SER A 124 9.31 -11.49 -14.13
N CYS A 125 9.42 -10.26 -14.65
CA CYS A 125 8.36 -9.57 -15.39
C CYS A 125 7.02 -9.48 -14.65
N VAL A 126 7.01 -9.70 -13.32
CA VAL A 126 5.83 -9.58 -12.46
C VAL A 126 5.67 -8.13 -12.01
N SER A 127 4.44 -7.63 -12.07
CA SER A 127 4.06 -6.36 -11.48
C SER A 127 3.63 -6.56 -10.03
N VAL A 128 4.14 -5.73 -9.11
CA VAL A 128 3.71 -5.71 -7.71
C VAL A 128 3.05 -4.37 -7.43
N LEU A 129 1.79 -4.41 -6.99
CA LEU A 129 0.94 -3.26 -6.76
C LEU A 129 0.72 -3.12 -5.26
N ASN A 130 1.31 -2.09 -4.66
CA ASN A 130 1.15 -1.73 -3.25
C ASN A 130 0.01 -0.71 -3.11
N VAL A 131 -1.05 -1.09 -2.41
CA VAL A 131 -2.28 -0.28 -2.26
C VAL A 131 -2.56 0.11 -0.82
N HIS A 132 -3.17 1.28 -0.64
CA HIS A 132 -3.74 1.70 0.63
C HIS A 132 -5.01 2.53 0.40
N PRO A 133 -6.14 1.89 0.02
CA PRO A 133 -7.41 2.57 -0.22
C PRO A 133 -7.92 3.28 1.03
N THR A 134 -8.95 4.12 0.84
CA THR A 134 -9.51 4.93 1.93
C THR A 134 -9.98 4.06 3.09
N ALA A 135 -9.50 4.38 4.30
CA ALA A 135 -9.94 3.73 5.53
C ALA A 135 -11.40 4.03 5.86
N ASN A 136 -12.18 3.00 6.19
CA ASN A 136 -13.49 3.16 6.81
C ASN A 136 -13.28 3.51 8.30
N THR A 137 -13.42 4.80 8.62
CA THR A 137 -13.22 5.28 9.99
C THR A 137 -14.46 5.11 10.89
N ASP A 138 -15.58 4.62 10.35
CA ASP A 138 -16.80 4.39 11.15
C ASP A 138 -16.76 3.05 11.89
N GLY A 139 -15.96 2.10 11.42
CA GLY A 139 -15.93 0.72 11.94
C GLY A 139 -17.21 -0.08 11.65
N ASP A 140 -18.15 0.51 10.92
CA ASP A 140 -19.38 -0.12 10.45
C ASP A 140 -19.20 -0.64 9.02
N TRP A 141 -19.38 -1.94 8.85
CA TRP A 141 -19.24 -2.65 7.57
C TRP A 141 -20.58 -2.98 6.90
N SER A 142 -21.66 -2.34 7.34
CA SER A 142 -22.98 -2.52 6.74
C SER A 142 -23.04 -2.01 5.29
N GLU A 143 -23.98 -2.56 4.53
CA GLU A 143 -24.26 -2.18 3.13
C GLU A 143 -24.57 -0.68 2.95
N HIS A 144 -25.08 -0.03 3.99
CA HIS A 144 -25.48 1.37 3.95
C HIS A 144 -24.38 2.31 4.45
N ASN A 145 -23.20 1.79 4.84
CA ASN A 145 -22.13 2.62 5.34
C ASN A 145 -21.63 3.59 4.26
N ARG A 146 -21.44 4.85 4.65
CA ARG A 146 -21.03 5.95 3.76
C ARG A 146 -19.69 5.75 3.07
N PHE A 147 -18.79 4.91 3.59
CA PHE A 147 -17.50 4.59 2.96
C PHE A 147 -17.61 3.53 1.87
N ARG A 148 -18.67 2.69 1.90
CA ARG A 148 -18.79 1.51 1.03
C ARG A 148 -18.70 1.87 -0.45
N GLN A 149 -19.40 2.91 -0.89
CA GLN A 149 -19.39 3.31 -2.30
C GLN A 149 -17.99 3.71 -2.76
N LEU A 150 -17.30 4.56 -1.99
CA LEU A 150 -15.94 4.99 -2.34
C LEU A 150 -14.98 3.80 -2.37
N GLN A 151 -15.01 2.93 -1.35
CA GLN A 151 -14.14 1.76 -1.30
C GLN A 151 -14.41 0.80 -2.47
N SER A 152 -15.68 0.56 -2.80
CA SER A 152 -16.06 -0.25 -3.97
C SER A 152 -15.54 0.36 -5.28
N THR A 153 -15.69 1.67 -5.48
CA THR A 153 -15.14 2.35 -6.67
C THR A 153 -13.62 2.26 -6.72
N GLN A 154 -12.93 2.41 -5.58
CA GLN A 154 -11.48 2.30 -5.52
C GLN A 154 -11.00 0.87 -5.84
N LEU A 155 -11.67 -0.17 -5.33
CA LEU A 155 -11.36 -1.56 -5.62
C LEU A 155 -11.66 -1.93 -7.09
N ALA A 156 -12.77 -1.45 -7.66
CA ALA A 156 -13.06 -1.64 -9.08
C ALA A 156 -11.97 -1.03 -9.97
N ALA A 157 -11.54 0.20 -9.68
CA ALA A 157 -10.45 0.84 -10.41
C ALA A 157 -9.10 0.11 -10.27
N LEU A 158 -8.88 -0.60 -9.15
CA LEU A 158 -7.71 -1.48 -9.00
C LEU A 158 -7.81 -2.69 -9.93
N ALA A 159 -8.97 -3.35 -9.98
CA ALA A 159 -9.21 -4.49 -10.88
C ALA A 159 -9.03 -4.08 -12.35
N ASP A 160 -9.65 -2.97 -12.77
CA ASP A 160 -9.53 -2.45 -14.14
C ASP A 160 -8.07 -2.19 -14.53
N LEU A 161 -7.25 -1.70 -13.60
CA LEU A 161 -5.84 -1.42 -13.89
C LEU A 161 -5.00 -2.70 -14.01
N VAL A 162 -5.29 -3.71 -13.19
CA VAL A 162 -4.63 -5.02 -13.27
C VAL A 162 -4.99 -5.72 -14.58
N ASP A 163 -6.26 -5.68 -14.96
CA ASP A 163 -6.75 -6.27 -16.21
C ASP A 163 -6.15 -5.57 -17.45
N ALA A 164 -5.96 -4.25 -17.38
CA ALA A 164 -5.37 -3.48 -18.48
C ALA A 164 -3.88 -3.79 -18.72
N ASP A 165 -3.08 -4.03 -17.67
CA ASP A 165 -1.63 -4.26 -17.79
C ASP A 165 -1.29 -5.63 -18.44
N ASN A 166 -2.23 -6.58 -18.42
CA ASN A 166 -2.09 -7.93 -19.02
C ASN A 166 -0.80 -8.68 -18.59
N SER A 167 -0.24 -8.31 -17.44
CA SER A 167 0.98 -8.90 -16.89
C SER A 167 0.67 -9.67 -15.60
N PRO A 168 1.41 -10.75 -15.28
CA PRO A 168 1.29 -11.41 -13.99
C PRO A 168 1.48 -10.40 -12.87
N SER A 169 0.45 -10.21 -12.04
CA SER A 169 0.41 -9.14 -11.06
C SER A 169 0.12 -9.67 -9.66
N VAL A 170 0.83 -9.12 -8.67
CA VAL A 170 0.55 -9.31 -7.25
C VAL A 170 0.02 -8.00 -6.69
N VAL A 171 -1.26 -7.96 -6.35
CA VAL A 171 -1.87 -6.83 -5.64
C VAL A 171 -1.83 -7.11 -4.15
N CYS A 172 -1.20 -6.22 -3.39
CA CYS A 172 -1.08 -6.38 -1.95
C CYS A 172 -1.08 -5.01 -1.26
N GLY A 173 -1.39 -5.01 0.03
CA GLY A 173 -1.54 -3.76 0.75
C GLY A 173 -2.45 -3.88 1.95
N ASP A 174 -2.71 -2.74 2.57
CA ASP A 174 -3.81 -2.61 3.51
C ASP A 174 -5.03 -2.15 2.72
N PHE A 175 -5.90 -3.09 2.36
CA PHE A 175 -7.10 -2.80 1.57
C PHE A 175 -8.14 -1.99 2.33
N ASN A 176 -7.99 -1.83 3.65
CA ASN A 176 -8.94 -1.11 4.49
C ASN A 176 -10.39 -1.64 4.39
N VAL A 177 -10.55 -2.93 4.08
CA VAL A 177 -11.84 -3.62 4.00
C VAL A 177 -11.80 -4.87 4.88
N ALA A 178 -12.74 -4.96 5.82
CA ALA A 178 -12.81 -6.12 6.69
C ALA A 178 -13.30 -7.37 5.95
N ARG A 179 -12.72 -8.53 6.29
CA ARG A 179 -13.10 -9.84 5.73
C ARG A 179 -14.59 -10.19 5.90
N ILE A 180 -15.20 -9.68 6.97
CA ILE A 180 -16.62 -9.90 7.28
C ILE A 180 -17.56 -9.01 6.46
N SER A 181 -17.03 -7.98 5.78
CA SER A 181 -17.85 -7.11 4.96
C SER A 181 -18.32 -7.84 3.69
N THR A 182 -19.51 -7.48 3.24
CA THR A 182 -20.04 -7.89 1.93
C THR A 182 -19.12 -7.47 0.77
N LEU A 183 -18.48 -6.30 0.88
CA LEU A 183 -17.53 -5.81 -0.12
C LEU A 183 -16.34 -6.76 -0.30
N HIS A 184 -15.83 -7.36 0.78
CA HIS A 184 -14.80 -8.39 0.69
C HIS A 184 -15.32 -9.67 0.02
N GLN A 185 -16.57 -10.06 0.31
CA GLN A 185 -17.16 -11.27 -0.29
C GLN A 185 -17.33 -11.14 -1.80
N THR A 186 -17.66 -9.94 -2.28
CA THR A 186 -17.80 -9.66 -3.72
C THR A 186 -16.47 -9.68 -4.48
N LEU A 187 -15.31 -9.53 -3.80
CA LEU A 187 -14.00 -9.62 -4.44
C LEU A 187 -13.59 -11.06 -4.80
N HIS A 188 -14.31 -12.07 -4.31
CA HIS A 188 -14.02 -13.49 -4.56
C HIS A 188 -14.92 -14.12 -5.63
N GLN A 189 -15.86 -13.36 -6.19
CA GLN A 189 -16.76 -13.79 -7.25
C GLN A 189 -16.24 -13.32 -8.61
#